data_AF-A0A090T0P1-F1
#
_entry.id   AF-A0A090T0P1-F1
#
_cell.length_a   1.000
_cell.length_b   1.000
_cell.length_c   1.000
_cell.angle_alpha   90.00
_cell.angle_beta   90.00
_cell.angle_gamma   90.00
#
_symmetry.space_group_name_H-M   'P 1'
#
loop_
_entity.id
_entity.type
_entity.pdbx_description
1 polymer ?
#
loop_
_entity_poly.entity_id
_entity_poly.type
_entity_poly.pdbx_seq_one_letter_code
_entity_poly.pdbx_strand_id
1 'polypeptide(L)' 'MGLMAIVNLIAIILLSGIVIKLAKDYNQQLKAGKVPTFDANDYPELKSQLEDGIWDNNKETANK' A
#
# COMPACT_ATOMS: atom_id res chain seq x y z
N MET A 1 -17.47 -11.89 -22.33
CA MET A 1 -17.53 -11.05 -21.12
C MET A 1 -16.88 -11.70 -19.89
N GLY A 2 -17.05 -13.02 -19.65
CA GLY A 2 -16.48 -13.68 -18.46
C GLY A 2 -14.95 -13.74 -18.36
N LEU A 3 -14.21 -13.76 -19.48
CA LEU A 3 -12.74 -13.85 -19.46
C LEU A 3 -12.09 -12.67 -18.72
N MET A 4 -12.60 -11.46 -18.92
CA MET A 4 -12.11 -10.24 -18.25
C MET A 4 -12.29 -10.34 -16.72
N ALA A 5 -13.42 -10.89 -16.26
CA ALA A 5 -13.67 -11.09 -14.84
C ALA A 5 -12.73 -12.13 -14.22
N ILE A 6 -12.43 -13.21 -14.94
CA ILE A 6 -11.48 -14.23 -14.49
C ILE A 6 -10.07 -13.64 -14.34
N VAL A 7 -9.59 -12.89 -15.34
CA VAL A 7 -8.27 -12.23 -15.26
C VAL A 7 -8.21 -11.28 -14.07
N ASN A 8 -9.25 -10.47 -13.86
CA ASN A 8 -9.32 -9.56 -12.72
C ASN A 8 -9.32 -10.30 -11.37
N LEU A 9 -10.04 -11.42 -11.28
CA LEU A 9 -10.08 -12.23 -10.06
C LEU A 9 -8.70 -12.83 -9.74
N ILE A 10 -7.99 -13.33 -10.75
CA ILE A 10 -6.62 -13.83 -10.60
C ILE A 10 -5.69 -12.71 -10.12
N ALA A 11 -5.78 -11.51 -10.70
CA ALA A 11 -4.98 -10.36 -10.28
C ALA A 11 -5.19 -10.00 -8.80
N ILE A 12 -6.45 -9.96 -8.34
CA ILE A 12 -6.76 -9.70 -6.92
C ILE A 12 -6.17 -10.78 -6.02
N ILE A 13 -6.24 -12.06 -6.42
CA ILE A 13 -5.67 -13.17 -5.65
C ILE A 13 -4.14 -13.04 -5.55
N LEU A 14 -3.46 -12.71 -6.65
CA LEU A 14 -2.01 -12.51 -6.67
C LEU A 14 -1.57 -11.34 -5.78
N LEU A 15 -2.36 -10.26 -5.72
CA LEU A 15 -2.10 -9.08 -4.88
C LEU A 15 -2.52 -9.26 -3.42
N SER A 16 -3.30 -10.28 -3.09
CA SER A 16 -3.96 -10.44 -1.78
C SER A 16 -2.99 -10.39 -0.61
N GLY A 17 -1.79 -10.96 -0.74
CA GLY A 17 -0.78 -10.94 0.31
C GLY A 17 -0.34 -9.52 0.69
N ILE A 18 -0.13 -8.65 -0.30
CA ILE A 18 0.24 -7.24 -0.10
C ILE A 18 -0.95 -6.48 0.49
N VAL A 19 -2.15 -6.66 -0.08
CA VAL A 19 -3.37 -6.01 0.38
C VAL A 19 -3.67 -6.31 1.85
N ILE A 20 -3.51 -7.56 2.30
CA ILE A 20 -3.76 -7.94 3.70
C ILE A 20 -2.77 -7.24 4.65
N LYS A 21 -1.48 -7.14 4.28
CA LYS A 21 -0.47 -6.44 5.08
C LYS A 21 -0.82 -4.96 5.25
N LEU A 22 -1.05 -4.27 4.13
CA LEU A 22 -1.43 -2.84 4.11
C LEU A 22 -2.74 -2.59 4.86
N ALA A 23 -3.76 -3.43 4.66
CA ALA A 23 -5.04 -3.29 5.35
C ALA A 23 -4.90 -3.48 6.86
N LYS A 24 -4.04 -4.42 7.30
CA LYS A 24 -3.77 -4.62 8.72
C LYS A 24 -3.09 -3.40 9.33
N ASP A 25 -2.07 -2.87 8.66
CA ASP A 25 -1.36 -1.67 9.10
C ASP A 25 -2.26 -0.44 9.13
N TYR A 26 -3.03 -0.20 8.08
CA TYR A 26 -4.06 0.84 8.04
C TYR A 26 -4.98 0.77 9.27
N ASN A 27 -5.50 -0.41 9.58
CA ASN A 27 -6.38 -0.63 10.72
C ASN A 27 -5.65 -0.44 12.06
N GLN A 28 -4.37 -0.78 12.15
CA GLN A 28 -3.56 -0.54 13.34
C GLN A 28 -3.33 0.96 13.56
N GLN A 29 -2.97 1.70 12.52
CA GLN A 29 -2.81 3.16 12.56
C GLN A 29 -4.13 3.84 12.96
N LEU A 30 -5.24 3.42 12.35
CA LEU A 30 -6.57 3.94 12.66
C LEU A 30 -6.97 3.69 14.13
N LYS A 31 -6.72 2.47 14.64
CA LYS A 31 -6.96 2.13 16.06
C LYS A 31 -6.07 2.92 17.02
N ALA A 32 -4.87 3.28 16.59
CA ALA A 32 -3.96 4.13 17.35
C ALA A 32 -4.34 5.63 17.30
N GLY A 33 -5.44 6.00 16.64
CA GLY A 33 -5.88 7.38 16.47
C GLY A 33 -5.01 8.20 15.52
N LYS A 34 -4.15 7.54 14.72
CA LYS A 34 -3.33 8.18 13.69
C LYS A 34 -4.11 8.29 12.39
N VAL A 35 -3.73 9.26 11.56
CA VAL A 35 -4.15 9.30 10.16
C VAL A 35 -3.40 8.18 9.43
N PRO A 36 -4.10 7.14 8.94
CA PRO A 36 -3.43 6.01 8.29
C PRO A 36 -2.66 6.48 7.07
N THR A 37 -1.35 6.29 7.07
CA THR A 37 -0.45 6.73 6.01
C THR A 37 0.48 5.58 5.67
N PHE A 38 0.59 5.25 4.40
CA PHE A 38 1.54 4.23 3.95
C PHE A 38 2.97 4.77 3.98
N ASP A 39 3.88 4.04 4.64
CA ASP A 39 5.31 4.32 4.59
C ASP A 39 6.06 3.21 3.85
N ALA A 40 6.60 3.53 2.66
CA ALA A 40 7.35 2.58 1.84
C ALA A 40 8.61 2.04 2.55
N ASN A 41 9.15 2.75 3.54
CA ASN A 41 10.31 2.29 4.31
C ASN A 41 9.99 1.12 5.24
N ASP A 42 8.73 0.99 5.67
CA ASP A 42 8.29 -0.12 6.52
C ASP A 42 8.07 -1.42 5.72
N TYR A 43 8.05 -1.32 4.39
CA TYR A 43 7.80 -2.43 3.45
C TYR A 43 8.88 -2.48 2.36
N PRO A 44 10.11 -2.91 2.68
CA PRO A 44 11.22 -2.97 1.73
C PRO A 44 10.90 -3.85 0.50
N GLU A 45 10.07 -4.89 0.66
CA GLU A 45 9.61 -5.73 -0.46
C GLU A 45 8.69 -5.00 -1.44
N LEU A 46 7.98 -3.97 -0.98
CA LEU A 46 7.11 -3.15 -1.82
C LEU A 46 7.89 -1.98 -2.39
N LYS A 47 8.80 -1.40 -1.60
CA LYS A 47 9.72 -0.34 -2.04
C LYS A 47 10.56 -0.76 -3.24
N SER A 48 11.05 -2.00 -3.29
CA SER A 48 11.82 -2.49 -4.44
C SER A 48 11.00 -2.64 -5.73
N GLN A 49 9.67 -2.66 -5.62
CA GLN A 49 8.74 -2.73 -6.74
C GLN A 49 8.18 -1.36 -7.13
N LEU A 50 8.38 -0.35 -6.28
CA LEU A 50 7.99 1.03 -6.56
C LEU A 50 9.10 1.70 -7.37
N GLU A 51 8.70 2.50 -8.34
CA GLU A 51 9.62 3.38 -9.03
C GLU A 51 10.03 4.53 -8.09
N ASP A 52 11.32 4.90 -8.15
CA ASP A 52 11.88 5.93 -7.27
C ASP A 52 11.12 7.25 -7.41
N GLY A 53 10.79 7.88 -6.27
CA GLY A 53 10.03 9.14 -6.25
C GLY A 53 8.51 9.02 -6.37
N ILE A 54 7.95 7.84 -6.69
CA ILE A 54 6.47 7.67 -6.79
C ILE A 54 5.80 7.75 -5.42
N TRP A 55 6.45 7.22 -4.38
CA TRP A 55 5.92 7.20 -3.02
C TRP A 55 6.95 7.65 -1.99
N ASP A 56 7.67 8.72 -2.32
CA ASP A 56 8.52 9.39 -1.36
C ASP A 56 7.66 10.22 -0.41
N ASN A 57 7.64 9.79 0.86
CA ASN A 57 7.09 10.56 1.95
C ASN A 57 8.01 11.77 2.19
N ASN A 58 7.94 12.76 1.31
CA ASN A 58 8.65 14.00 1.51
C ASN A 58 8.05 14.70 2.74
N LYS A 59 8.69 14.55 3.90
CA LYS A 59 8.31 15.20 5.16
C LYS A 59 8.61 16.71 5.15
N GLU A 60 8.41 17.39 4.03
CA GLU A 60 8.94 18.75 3.77
C GLU A 60 7.85 19.80 3.55
N THR A 61 6.59 19.53 3.92
CA THR A 61 5.54 20.56 3.97
C THR A 61 4.75 20.56 5.28
N ALA A 62 5.43 20.34 6.41
CA ALA A 62 4.87 20.57 7.75
C ALA A 62 5.58 21.70 8.52
N ASN A 63 6.27 22.61 7.82
CA ASN A 63 6.77 23.87 8.36
C ASN A 63 6.81 24.92 7.24
N LYS A 64 5.67 25.56 6.95
CA LYS A 64 5.63 26.90 6.35
C LYS A 64 4.45 27.68 6.90
#